data_AF-A0A1S3J818-F1
#
_entry.id   AF-A0A1S3J818-F1
#
_cell.length_a   1.000
_cell.length_b   1.000
_cell.length_c   1.000
_cell.angle_alpha   90.00
_cell.angle_beta   90.00
_cell.angle_gamma   90.00
#
_symmetry.space_group_name_H-M   'P 1'
#
loop_
_entity.id
_entity.type
_entity.pdbx_description
1 polymer ?
#
loop_
_entity_poly.entity_id
_entity_poly.type
_entity_poly.pdbx_seq_one_letter_code
_entity_poly.pdbx_strand_id
1 'polypeptide(L)'
;MFTFQVLFLCLFLHFGRGRNTPSSNQVPFPKLLGLLKVQVQIEKVGDVLHKECPTLFQRPDIKSILQPVIGKRQSYFGASSEEIEFRIRLAKHTLDFLTKSYLKCKAGSLKVTTPAPDPCDSQPCQNNGTCSASEDTAICACLPGFTGATCDVAVDHCRSQPCQNGATCVNGTTTHSCICPDRYTGSNCEICTY
;
A
#
# COMPACT_ATOMS: atom_id res chain seq x y z
N MET A 1 -10.89 -14.05 -16.79
CA MET A 1 -10.51 -15.42 -16.38
C MET A 1 -11.17 -15.71 -15.03
N PHE A 2 -12.50 -15.79 -15.02
CA PHE A 2 -13.35 -16.00 -13.82
C PHE A 2 -14.22 -17.24 -13.98
N THR A 3 -13.63 -18.30 -14.51
CA THR A 3 -14.22 -19.64 -14.43
C THR A 3 -13.54 -20.34 -13.27
N PHE A 4 -14.36 -20.99 -12.43
CA PHE A 4 -14.06 -22.07 -11.48
C PHE A 4 -14.57 -21.85 -10.04
N GLN A 5 -15.39 -22.83 -9.62
CA GLN A 5 -15.67 -23.30 -8.25
C GLN A 5 -16.90 -22.76 -7.49
N VAL A 6 -18.10 -22.96 -8.04
CA VAL A 6 -19.32 -23.13 -7.22
C VAL A 6 -19.88 -24.57 -7.28
N LEU A 7 -19.34 -25.45 -8.14
CA LEU A 7 -19.89 -26.79 -8.38
C LEU A 7 -19.63 -27.85 -7.28
N PHE A 8 -18.96 -27.52 -6.17
CA PHE A 8 -18.53 -28.53 -5.17
C PHE A 8 -19.37 -28.59 -3.88
N LEU A 9 -20.52 -27.91 -3.84
CA LEU A 9 -21.46 -27.99 -2.70
C LEU A 9 -22.46 -29.16 -2.78
N CYS A 10 -22.49 -29.95 -3.85
CA CYS A 10 -23.39 -31.11 -3.96
C CYS A 10 -22.79 -32.44 -3.44
N LEU A 11 -21.48 -32.53 -3.15
CA LEU A 11 -20.86 -33.82 -2.77
C LEU A 11 -20.79 -34.09 -1.25
N PHE A 12 -21.04 -33.11 -0.38
CA PHE A 12 -20.98 -33.33 1.08
C PHE A 12 -22.34 -33.45 1.78
N LEU A 13 -23.46 -33.33 1.05
CA LEU A 13 -24.79 -33.57 1.61
C LEU A 13 -25.24 -35.04 1.53
N HIS A 14 -24.45 -35.95 0.93
CA HIS A 14 -24.92 -37.32 0.68
C HIS A 14 -24.17 -38.48 1.35
N PHE A 15 -23.05 -38.28 2.05
CA PHE A 15 -22.43 -39.38 2.81
C PHE A 15 -21.84 -38.93 4.15
N GLY A 16 -22.67 -39.07 5.18
CA GLY A 16 -22.30 -39.01 6.59
C GLY A 16 -23.21 -39.93 7.41
N ARG A 17 -23.47 -41.14 6.90
CA ARG A 17 -24.15 -42.21 7.64
C ARG A 17 -23.14 -42.77 8.65
N GLY A 18 -23.24 -42.33 9.92
CA GLY A 18 -22.57 -42.98 11.05
C GLY A 18 -21.73 -42.07 11.94
N ARG A 19 -22.36 -41.50 12.97
CA ARG A 19 -21.95 -41.54 14.39
C ARG A 19 -22.91 -40.68 15.21
N ASN A 20 -23.57 -41.31 16.18
CA ASN A 20 -24.44 -40.66 17.15
C ASN A 20 -23.61 -39.70 18.03
N THR A 21 -23.72 -38.40 17.80
CA THR A 21 -23.39 -37.37 18.80
C THR A 21 -24.44 -36.26 18.71
N PRO A 22 -25.16 -35.92 19.79
CA PRO A 22 -26.05 -34.77 19.79
C PRO A 22 -25.18 -33.52 19.98
N SER A 23 -24.96 -32.75 18.91
CA SER A 23 -24.32 -31.43 19.03
C SER A 23 -25.31 -30.35 18.63
N SER A 24 -25.76 -29.58 19.63
CA SER A 24 -26.66 -28.42 19.55
C SER A 24 -26.10 -27.22 18.75
N ASN A 25 -25.04 -27.40 17.96
CA ASN A 25 -24.28 -26.34 17.30
C ASN A 25 -24.28 -26.45 15.77
N GLN A 26 -25.32 -27.05 15.17
CA GLN A 26 -25.47 -27.04 13.71
C GLN A 26 -26.16 -25.75 13.24
N VAL A 27 -25.56 -25.13 12.22
CA VAL A 27 -26.09 -23.93 11.55
C VAL A 27 -27.40 -24.28 10.85
N PRO A 28 -28.46 -23.46 11.00
CA PRO A 28 -29.69 -23.66 10.26
C PRO A 28 -29.46 -23.57 8.75
N PHE A 29 -29.88 -24.59 8.01
CA PHE A 29 -29.85 -24.63 6.54
C PHE A 29 -30.37 -23.33 5.86
N PRO A 30 -31.43 -22.65 6.35
CA PRO A 30 -31.88 -21.37 5.79
C PRO A 30 -30.85 -20.23 5.86
N LYS A 31 -30.04 -20.16 6.93
CA LYS A 31 -29.01 -19.13 7.08
C LYS A 31 -27.85 -19.36 6.11
N LEU A 32 -27.40 -20.61 5.97
CA LEU A 32 -26.36 -20.97 5.02
C LEU A 32 -26.80 -20.70 3.57
N LEU A 33 -28.05 -21.02 3.23
CA LEU A 33 -28.63 -20.70 1.93
C LEU A 33 -28.71 -19.18 1.70
N GLY A 34 -29.01 -18.41 2.74
CA GLY A 34 -28.98 -16.94 2.70
C GLY A 34 -27.61 -16.38 2.36
N LEU A 35 -26.54 -16.91 2.94
CA LEU A 35 -25.16 -16.51 2.66
C LEU A 35 -24.75 -16.84 1.21
N LEU A 36 -25.01 -18.08 0.77
CA LEU A 36 -24.70 -18.53 -0.60
C LEU A 36 -25.42 -17.68 -1.66
N LYS A 37 -26.69 -17.33 -1.42
CA LYS A 37 -27.44 -16.45 -2.32
C LYS A 37 -26.77 -15.09 -2.51
N VAL A 38 -26.27 -14.47 -1.44
CA VAL A 38 -25.62 -13.16 -1.51
C VAL A 38 -24.25 -13.27 -2.20
N GLN A 39 -23.50 -14.34 -1.95
CA GLN A 39 -22.21 -14.56 -2.61
C GLN A 39 -22.33 -14.69 -4.14
N VAL A 40 -23.33 -15.46 -4.62
CA VAL A 40 -23.61 -15.58 -6.05
C VAL A 40 -23.98 -14.23 -6.68
N GLN A 41 -24.69 -13.35 -5.94
CA GLN A 41 -24.98 -12.00 -6.43
C GLN A 41 -23.72 -11.15 -6.57
N ILE A 42 -22.79 -11.27 -5.61
CA ILE A 42 -21.52 -10.55 -5.68
C ILE A 42 -20.68 -11.01 -6.86
N GLU A 43 -20.60 -12.32 -7.12
CA GLU A 43 -19.89 -12.86 -8.29
C GLU A 43 -20.45 -12.30 -9.60
N LYS A 44 -21.78 -12.34 -9.76
CA LYS A 44 -22.45 -11.80 -10.95
C LYS A 44 -22.21 -10.31 -11.15
N VAL A 45 -22.31 -9.52 -10.09
CA VAL A 45 -22.03 -8.07 -10.15
C VAL A 45 -20.56 -7.84 -10.45
N GLY A 46 -19.65 -8.62 -9.86
CA GLY A 46 -18.22 -8.58 -10.12
C GLY A 46 -17.87 -8.83 -11.59
N ASP A 47 -18.49 -9.84 -12.23
CA ASP A 47 -18.28 -10.16 -13.64
C ASP A 47 -18.77 -9.03 -14.57
N VAL A 48 -19.97 -8.49 -14.31
CA VAL A 48 -20.53 -7.35 -15.06
C VAL A 48 -19.64 -6.12 -14.91
N LEU A 49 -19.19 -5.85 -13.68
CA LEU A 49 -18.30 -4.73 -13.37
C LEU A 49 -16.95 -4.89 -14.08
N HIS A 50 -16.40 -6.10 -14.15
CA HIS A 50 -15.12 -6.35 -14.81
C HIS A 50 -15.20 -6.12 -16.31
N LYS A 51 -16.35 -6.47 -16.92
CA LYS A 51 -16.60 -6.30 -18.35
C LYS A 51 -16.92 -4.86 -18.73
N GLU A 52 -17.76 -4.18 -17.96
CA GLU A 52 -18.27 -2.84 -18.30
C GLU A 52 -17.42 -1.70 -17.70
N CYS A 53 -16.69 -1.98 -16.62
CA CYS A 53 -15.92 -0.99 -15.86
C CYS A 53 -14.51 -1.51 -15.49
N PRO A 54 -13.67 -1.89 -16.47
CA PRO A 54 -12.38 -2.52 -16.20
C PRO A 54 -11.43 -1.63 -15.39
N THR A 55 -11.55 -0.30 -15.55
CA THR A 55 -10.73 0.70 -14.84
C THR A 55 -11.03 0.79 -13.33
N LEU A 56 -12.19 0.32 -12.89
CA LEU A 56 -12.55 0.22 -11.47
C LEU A 56 -11.73 -0.88 -10.74
N PHE A 57 -11.24 -1.90 -11.47
CA PHE A 57 -10.40 -2.96 -10.89
C PHE A 57 -8.92 -2.59 -10.80
N GLN A 58 -8.52 -1.48 -11.43
CA GLN A 58 -7.17 -0.92 -11.32
C GLN A 58 -7.00 -0.12 -10.01
N ARG A 59 -8.10 0.21 -9.34
CA ARG A 59 -8.13 0.88 -8.04
C ARG A 59 -7.64 -0.05 -6.92
N PRO A 60 -6.53 0.27 -6.22
CA PRO A 60 -5.99 -0.58 -5.15
C PRO A 60 -6.95 -0.72 -3.95
N ASP A 61 -7.77 0.30 -3.69
CA ASP A 61 -8.87 0.32 -2.73
C ASP A 61 -9.96 -0.69 -3.08
N ILE A 62 -10.25 -0.90 -4.36
CA ILE A 62 -11.30 -1.82 -4.82
C ILE A 62 -10.77 -3.24 -4.95
N LYS A 63 -9.52 -3.38 -5.42
CA LYS A 63 -8.82 -4.68 -5.50
C LYS A 63 -8.72 -5.36 -4.12
N SER A 64 -8.45 -4.59 -3.07
CA SER A 64 -8.38 -5.09 -1.69
C SER A 64 -9.74 -5.50 -1.11
N ILE A 65 -10.84 -4.81 -1.47
CA ILE A 65 -12.21 -5.16 -1.08
C ILE A 65 -12.71 -6.41 -1.83
N LEU A 66 -12.31 -6.57 -3.09
CA LEU A 66 -12.73 -7.70 -3.94
C LEU A 66 -11.92 -8.97 -3.72
N GLN A 67 -10.65 -8.89 -3.32
CA GLN A 67 -9.79 -10.03 -2.99
C GLN A 67 -10.40 -11.06 -2.00
N PRO A 68 -11.06 -10.67 -0.90
CA PRO A 68 -11.68 -11.63 0.02
C PRO A 68 -12.95 -12.30 -0.53
N VAL A 69 -13.54 -11.77 -1.61
CA VAL A 69 -14.82 -12.24 -2.16
C VAL A 69 -14.64 -12.99 -3.48
N ILE A 70 -13.66 -12.58 -4.29
CA ILE A 70 -13.27 -13.22 -5.53
C ILE A 70 -12.19 -14.27 -5.21
N GLY A 71 -12.61 -15.49 -4.90
CA GLY A 71 -11.71 -16.66 -4.95
C GLY A 71 -11.32 -17.35 -3.64
N LYS A 72 -11.98 -17.09 -2.50
CA LYS A 72 -11.77 -17.93 -1.30
C LYS A 72 -12.87 -18.99 -1.16
N ARG A 73 -12.48 -20.25 -1.31
CA ARG A 73 -13.25 -21.44 -0.91
C ARG A 73 -13.50 -21.39 0.62
N GLN A 74 -14.64 -20.87 1.06
CA GLN A 74 -14.97 -20.82 2.49
C GLN A 74 -15.61 -22.16 2.91
N SER A 75 -14.94 -22.88 3.81
CA SER A 75 -15.52 -24.02 4.52
C SER A 75 -16.31 -23.48 5.72
N TYR A 76 -17.60 -23.81 5.80
CA TYR A 76 -18.48 -23.44 6.91
C TYR A 76 -18.60 -24.55 7.96
N PHE A 77 -17.73 -25.56 7.88
CA PHE A 77 -17.74 -26.68 8.81
C PHE A 77 -17.35 -26.21 10.21
N GLY A 78 -18.28 -26.32 11.17
CA GLY A 78 -18.07 -25.89 12.55
C GLY A 78 -18.29 -24.39 12.83
N ALA A 79 -18.76 -23.60 11.85
CA ALA A 79 -19.07 -22.18 12.05
C ALA A 79 -20.31 -22.00 12.96
N SER A 80 -20.30 -20.98 13.81
CA SER A 80 -21.45 -20.67 14.66
C SER A 80 -22.56 -19.93 13.88
N SER A 81 -23.80 -19.96 14.38
CA SER A 81 -24.91 -19.19 13.81
C SER A 81 -24.62 -17.69 13.74
N GLU A 82 -23.91 -17.14 14.72
CA GLU A 82 -23.52 -15.72 14.77
C GLU A 82 -22.43 -15.38 13.75
N GLU A 83 -21.47 -16.29 13.56
CA GLU A 83 -20.40 -16.12 12.57
C GLU A 83 -20.97 -16.06 11.15
N ILE A 84 -21.95 -16.91 10.85
CA ILE A 84 -22.61 -16.90 9.54
C ILE A 84 -23.46 -15.65 9.35
N GLU A 85 -24.12 -15.18 10.40
CA GLU A 85 -24.90 -13.94 10.34
C GLU A 85 -24.03 -12.70 10.14
N PHE A 86 -22.85 -12.66 10.75
CA PHE A 86 -21.83 -11.65 10.48
C PHE A 86 -21.36 -11.69 9.02
N ARG A 87 -21.07 -12.89 8.49
CA ARG A 87 -20.68 -13.08 7.09
C ARG A 87 -21.78 -12.67 6.11
N ILE A 88 -23.05 -12.95 6.43
CA ILE A 88 -24.20 -12.49 5.63
C ILE A 88 -24.26 -10.96 5.61
N ARG A 89 -24.10 -10.31 6.76
CA ARG A 89 -24.07 -8.83 6.85
C ARG A 89 -22.94 -8.23 6.03
N LEU A 90 -21.73 -8.79 6.15
CA LEU A 90 -20.56 -8.37 5.38
C LEU A 90 -20.77 -8.56 3.88
N ALA A 91 -21.31 -9.71 3.46
CA ALA A 91 -21.59 -9.99 2.05
C ALA A 91 -22.63 -9.02 1.48
N LYS A 92 -23.70 -8.71 2.23
CA LYS A 92 -24.72 -7.72 1.81
C LYS A 92 -24.13 -6.32 1.65
N HIS A 93 -23.28 -5.90 2.59
CA HIS A 93 -22.62 -4.61 2.51
C HIS A 93 -21.67 -4.53 1.30
N THR A 94 -20.95 -5.62 1.01
CA THR A 94 -20.10 -5.73 -0.17
C THR A 94 -20.93 -5.62 -1.46
N LEU A 95 -22.07 -6.32 -1.53
CA LEU A 95 -22.95 -6.29 -2.69
C LEU A 95 -23.49 -4.87 -2.96
N ASP A 96 -23.90 -4.16 -1.90
CA ASP A 96 -24.35 -2.76 -1.99
C ASP A 96 -23.24 -1.83 -2.49
N PHE A 97 -22.02 -1.97 -1.95
CA PHE A 97 -20.85 -1.21 -2.38
C PHE A 97 -20.54 -1.43 -3.88
N LEU A 98 -20.54 -2.67 -4.34
CA LEU A 98 -20.28 -2.99 -5.75
C LEU A 98 -21.38 -2.48 -6.68
N THR A 99 -22.64 -2.59 -6.27
CA THR A 99 -23.78 -2.07 -7.02
C THR A 99 -23.72 -0.55 -7.16
N LYS A 100 -23.40 0.18 -6.07
CA LYS A 100 -23.19 1.63 -6.11
C LYS A 100 -22.00 2.03 -6.97
N SER A 101 -20.91 1.27 -6.91
CA SER A 101 -19.72 1.52 -7.72
C SER A 101 -19.99 1.31 -9.21
N TYR A 102 -20.75 0.27 -9.57
CA TYR A 102 -21.26 0.03 -10.91
C TYR A 102 -22.11 1.19 -11.44
N LEU A 103 -23.07 1.67 -10.64
CA LEU A 103 -23.92 2.81 -11.03
C LEU A 103 -23.12 4.09 -11.26
N LYS A 104 -22.12 4.38 -10.40
CA LYS A 104 -21.22 5.53 -10.58
C LYS A 104 -20.38 5.42 -11.85
N CYS A 105 -19.90 4.22 -12.17
CA CYS A 105 -19.19 3.95 -13.42
C CYS A 105 -20.09 4.17 -14.64
N LYS A 106 -21.29 3.59 -14.63
CA LYS A 106 -22.28 3.73 -15.72
C LYS A 106 -22.72 5.17 -15.94
N ALA A 107 -22.79 5.98 -14.88
CA ALA A 107 -23.09 7.41 -14.95
C ALA A 107 -21.89 8.27 -15.39
N GLY A 108 -20.73 7.68 -15.72
CA GLY A 108 -19.50 8.42 -16.04
C GLY A 108 -18.98 9.30 -14.90
N SER A 109 -19.58 9.19 -13.71
CA SER A 109 -19.27 9.99 -12.52
C SER A 109 -18.10 9.40 -11.73
N LEU A 110 -17.70 8.17 -12.06
CA LEU A 110 -16.47 7.58 -11.60
C LEU A 110 -15.31 8.07 -12.49
N LYS A 111 -14.80 9.27 -12.19
CA LYS A 111 -13.50 9.68 -12.71
C LYS A 111 -12.47 8.70 -12.16
N VAL A 112 -11.99 7.80 -13.02
CA VAL A 112 -10.69 7.15 -12.81
C VAL A 112 -9.66 8.20 -13.13
N THR A 113 -9.48 9.14 -12.20
CA THR A 113 -8.17 9.75 -12.06
C THR A 113 -7.27 8.59 -11.67
N THR A 114 -6.56 8.03 -12.65
CA THR A 114 -5.25 7.45 -12.35
C THR A 114 -4.58 8.47 -11.42
N PRO A 115 -4.05 8.06 -10.25
CA PRO A 115 -3.19 8.94 -9.49
C PRO A 115 -2.22 9.57 -10.50
N ALA A 116 -2.01 10.89 -10.43
CA ALA A 116 -0.95 11.50 -11.20
C ALA A 116 0.32 10.65 -10.98
N PRO A 117 1.11 10.36 -12.03
CA PRO A 117 2.31 9.54 -11.88
C PRO A 117 3.15 10.06 -10.72
N ASP A 118 3.57 9.18 -9.81
CA ASP A 118 4.34 9.59 -8.65
C ASP A 118 5.66 10.18 -9.15
N PRO A 119 5.98 11.45 -8.86
CA PRO A 119 7.21 12.07 -9.35
C PRO A 119 8.48 11.35 -8.84
N CYS A 120 8.37 10.55 -7.76
CA CYS A 120 9.44 9.71 -7.24
C CYS A 120 9.66 8.40 -8.02
N ASP A 121 8.74 7.98 -8.91
CA ASP A 121 8.91 6.75 -9.72
C ASP A 121 10.15 6.79 -10.61
N SER A 122 10.55 8.00 -11.01
CA SER A 122 11.76 8.25 -11.82
C SER A 122 13.06 8.22 -11.03
N GLN A 123 13.00 8.01 -9.71
CA GLN A 123 14.15 8.05 -8.78
C GLN A 123 15.03 9.31 -8.95
N PRO A 124 14.46 10.52 -8.79
CA PRO A 124 15.19 11.76 -9.08
C PRO A 124 16.29 12.07 -8.05
N CYS A 125 16.21 11.52 -6.83
CA CYS A 125 17.15 11.80 -5.75
C CYS A 125 18.40 10.91 -5.85
N GLN A 126 19.55 11.52 -6.10
CA GLN A 126 20.86 10.88 -6.17
C GLN A 126 21.47 10.66 -4.77
N ASN A 127 22.59 9.93 -4.73
CA ASN A 127 23.41 9.72 -3.53
C ASN A 127 22.61 9.24 -2.29
N ASN A 128 21.65 8.33 -2.51
CA ASN A 128 20.75 7.79 -1.48
C ASN A 128 19.89 8.85 -0.77
N GLY A 129 19.58 9.96 -1.43
CA GLY A 129 18.58 10.92 -0.96
C GLY A 129 17.19 10.28 -0.86
N THR A 130 16.40 10.72 0.13
CA THR A 130 15.01 10.25 0.30
C THR A 130 14.07 11.11 -0.55
N CYS A 131 13.27 10.46 -1.41
CA CYS A 131 12.28 11.14 -2.24
C CYS A 131 10.92 11.21 -1.54
N SER A 132 10.26 12.37 -1.62
CA SER A 132 8.85 12.54 -1.26
C SER A 132 8.11 13.32 -2.34
N ALA A 133 6.87 12.92 -2.63
CA ALA A 133 5.99 13.62 -3.55
C ALA A 133 5.27 14.78 -2.84
N SER A 134 5.26 15.95 -3.47
CA SER A 134 4.47 17.11 -3.08
C SER A 134 3.72 17.63 -4.31
N GLU A 135 2.40 17.42 -4.32
CA GLU A 135 1.54 17.66 -5.48
C GLU A 135 2.05 16.92 -6.72
N ASP A 136 2.60 17.64 -7.71
CA ASP A 136 3.17 17.11 -8.95
C ASP A 136 4.71 17.20 -8.99
N THR A 137 5.36 17.46 -7.84
CA THR A 137 6.81 17.67 -7.74
C THR A 137 7.48 16.66 -6.80
N ALA A 138 8.68 16.21 -7.18
CA ALA A 138 9.54 15.44 -6.30
C ALA A 138 10.39 16.36 -5.42
N ILE A 139 10.41 16.09 -4.13
CA ILE A 139 11.27 16.77 -3.15
C ILE A 139 12.30 15.74 -2.65
N CYS A 140 13.58 16.09 -2.75
CA CYS A 140 14.66 15.27 -2.25
C CYS A 140 15.18 15.77 -0.90
N ALA A 141 15.17 14.89 0.10
CA ALA A 141 15.91 15.09 1.34
C ALA A 141 17.30 14.45 1.21
N CYS A 142 18.34 15.28 1.14
CA CYS A 142 19.72 14.84 0.92
C CYS A 142 20.36 14.29 2.19
N LEU A 143 21.20 13.27 2.04
CA LEU A 143 22.09 12.82 3.10
C LEU A 143 23.16 13.88 3.40
N PRO A 144 23.75 13.87 4.61
CA PRO A 144 24.83 14.78 4.96
C PRO A 144 25.98 14.67 3.96
N GLY A 145 26.49 15.83 3.50
CA GLY A 145 27.54 15.92 2.48
C GLY A 145 27.04 16.09 1.06
N PHE A 146 25.72 16.10 0.83
CA PHE A 146 25.10 16.36 -0.47
C PHE A 146 24.08 17.49 -0.41
N THR A 147 23.90 18.18 -1.54
CA THR A 147 22.96 19.30 -1.73
C THR A 147 22.44 19.35 -3.17
N GLY A 148 21.62 20.35 -3.49
CA GLY A 148 20.92 20.49 -4.76
C GLY A 148 19.52 19.87 -4.74
N ALA A 149 18.71 20.18 -5.75
CA ALA A 149 17.33 19.69 -5.85
C ALA A 149 17.25 18.17 -5.97
N THR A 150 18.30 17.55 -6.50
CA THR A 150 18.42 16.11 -6.75
C THR A 150 19.52 15.44 -5.91
N CYS A 151 20.10 16.13 -4.93
CA CYS A 151 21.20 15.61 -4.09
C CYS A 151 22.44 15.16 -4.88
N ASP A 152 22.67 15.74 -6.04
CA ASP A 152 23.75 15.42 -6.98
C ASP A 152 25.04 16.23 -6.71
N VAL A 153 24.94 17.29 -5.91
CA VAL A 153 26.06 18.18 -5.61
C VAL A 153 26.69 17.79 -4.28
N ALA A 154 27.98 17.41 -4.29
CA ALA A 154 28.74 17.21 -3.05
C ALA A 154 29.01 18.57 -2.37
N VAL A 155 28.84 18.62 -1.05
CA VAL A 155 29.12 19.81 -0.25
C VAL A 155 30.63 19.95 -0.07
N ASP A 156 31.16 21.12 -0.44
CA ASP A 156 32.53 21.52 -0.14
C ASP A 156 32.53 22.52 1.01
N HIS A 157 32.81 22.03 2.21
CA HIS A 157 32.90 22.83 3.43
C HIS A 157 34.15 23.73 3.44
N CYS A 158 35.14 23.48 2.58
CA CYS A 158 36.31 24.33 2.43
C CYS A 158 36.11 25.48 1.43
N ARG A 159 35.00 25.49 0.68
CA ARG A 159 34.75 26.48 -0.38
C ARG A 159 34.75 27.94 0.12
N SER A 160 34.31 28.18 1.35
CA SER A 160 34.31 29.51 1.97
C SER A 160 35.66 29.91 2.59
N GLN A 161 36.69 29.05 2.47
CA GLN A 161 38.01 29.23 3.09
C GLN A 161 37.92 29.53 4.60
N PRO A 162 37.28 28.65 5.39
CA PRO A 162 37.03 28.91 6.81
C PRO A 162 38.30 28.92 7.68
N CYS A 163 39.37 28.25 7.24
CA CYS A 163 40.62 28.13 7.98
C CYS A 163 41.49 29.39 7.82
N GLN A 164 41.91 29.98 8.95
CA GLN A 164 42.66 31.23 9.00
C GLN A 164 44.17 31.00 9.10
N ASN A 165 44.95 32.07 9.02
CA ASN A 165 46.39 32.10 9.32
C ASN A 165 47.24 31.10 8.51
N GLY A 166 46.83 30.81 7.26
CA GLY A 166 47.55 29.87 6.39
C GLY A 166 47.31 28.40 6.70
N ALA A 167 46.30 28.08 7.52
CA ALA A 167 45.91 26.71 7.81
C ALA A 167 45.38 25.97 6.57
N THR A 168 45.65 24.67 6.51
CA THR A 168 45.14 23.80 5.42
C THR A 168 43.73 23.33 5.76
N CYS A 169 42.78 23.58 4.87
CA CYS A 169 41.41 23.08 5.02
C CYS A 169 41.27 21.66 4.47
N VAL A 170 40.61 20.80 5.24
CA VAL A 170 40.24 19.44 4.86
C VAL A 170 38.72 19.37 4.77
N ASN A 171 38.19 19.06 3.59
CA ASN A 171 36.76 18.90 3.38
C ASN A 171 36.30 17.56 3.97
N GLY A 172 35.40 17.58 4.95
CA GLY A 172 34.78 16.39 5.52
C GLY A 172 33.39 16.14 4.94
N THR A 173 32.74 15.05 5.38
CA THR A 173 31.40 14.66 4.89
C THR A 173 30.29 15.53 5.47
N THR A 174 30.48 16.12 6.66
CA THR A 174 29.47 16.93 7.35
C THR A 174 29.96 18.31 7.76
N THR A 175 31.28 18.51 7.78
CA THR A 175 31.95 19.74 8.23
C THR A 175 33.35 19.80 7.62
N HIS A 176 34.00 20.96 7.69
CA HIS A 176 35.44 21.09 7.45
C HIS A 176 36.26 20.77 8.71
N SER A 177 37.56 20.54 8.51
CA SER A 177 38.56 20.50 9.57
C SER A 177 39.79 21.31 9.14
N CYS A 178 40.39 22.06 10.06
CA CYS A 178 41.57 22.87 9.77
C CYS A 178 42.83 22.26 10.40
N ILE A 179 43.88 22.11 9.60
CA ILE A 179 45.21 21.75 10.08
C ILE A 179 45.94 23.05 10.38
N CYS A 180 46.09 23.37 11.66
CA CYS A 180 46.69 24.61 12.10
C CYS A 180 48.22 24.58 11.98
N PRO A 181 48.84 25.68 11.52
CA PRO A 181 50.29 25.85 11.62
C PRO A 181 50.75 25.96 13.08
N ASP A 182 52.07 25.83 13.29
CA ASP A 182 52.66 26.05 14.60
C ASP A 182 52.25 27.41 15.18
N ARG A 183 51.90 27.39 16.47
CA ARG A 183 51.42 28.56 17.25
C ARG A 183 50.03 29.08 16.91
N TYR A 184 49.22 28.29 16.20
CA TYR A 184 47.79 28.57 16.01
C TYR A 184 46.91 27.41 16.49
N THR A 185 45.76 27.74 17.07
CA THR A 185 44.75 26.79 17.56
C THR A 185 43.32 27.34 17.32
N GLY A 186 42.30 26.58 17.72
CA GLY A 186 40.89 26.89 17.43
C GLY A 186 40.36 26.05 16.26
N SER A 187 39.04 25.99 16.11
CA SER A 187 38.40 25.18 15.06
C SER A 187 38.74 25.65 13.66
N ASN A 188 39.01 26.95 13.51
CA ASN A 188 39.37 27.62 12.27
C ASN A 188 40.80 28.18 12.33
N CYS A 189 41.63 27.76 13.30
CA CYS A 189 42.99 28.24 13.52
C CYS A 189 43.08 29.76 13.79
N GLU A 190 42.06 30.32 14.42
CA GLU A 190 41.90 31.74 14.69
C GLU A 190 42.65 32.25 15.94
N ILE A 191 43.09 31.34 16.82
CA ILE A 191 43.72 31.68 18.10
C ILE A 191 45.23 31.55 17.98
N CYS A 192 45.97 32.64 18.22
CA CYS A 192 47.44 32.63 18.30
C CYS A 192 47.89 32.18 19.70
N THR A 193 48.67 31.11 19.81
CA THR A 193 49.27 30.65 21.08
C THR A 193 50.77 30.95 21.07
N TYR A 194 51.15 32.00 21.79
CA TYR A 194 52.52 32.54 21.88
C TYR A 194 53.49 31.59 22.57
#